data_AF-V5HEY0-F1
#
_entry.id   AF-V5HEY0-F1
#
_cell.length_a   1.000
_cell.length_b   1.000
_cell.length_c   1.000
_cell.angle_alpha   90.00
_cell.angle_beta   90.00
_cell.angle_gamma   90.00
#
_symmetry.space_group_name_H-M   'P 1'
#
loop_
_entity.id
_entity.type
_entity.pdbx_description
1 polymer ?
#
loop_
_entity_poly.entity_id
_entity_poly.type
_entity_poly.pdbx_seq_one_letter_code
_entity_poly.pdbx_strand_id
1 'polypeptide(L)'
;SSGKQRCDAERFLGCFTRALENIVFPETYDEKSLARDCKVLESVDSCTKYMEIGGCSDESKQRLQYLKSDFVSLRSHICDPNLHTSTLEWNQCLDKSALESCSKLVPQYLCSHGLYNCFLNATTKCTRDSPAIKAFHDSFNTHLDLKNCSRVDWNGGIITSPKILLTLAALCISLFPLRK
;
A
#
# COMPACT_ATOMS: atom_id res chain seq x y z
N SER A 1 37.62 -14.17 3.86
CA SER A 1 36.61 -13.35 4.56
C SER A 1 35.26 -13.68 3.96
N SER A 2 34.39 -14.40 4.66
CA SER A 2 33.02 -14.65 4.20
C SER A 2 32.22 -13.36 4.36
N GLY A 3 32.24 -12.52 3.34
CA GLY A 3 31.61 -11.19 3.33
C GLY A 3 30.12 -11.30 3.62
N LYS A 4 29.73 -11.15 4.89
CA LYS A 4 28.34 -11.12 5.31
C LYS A 4 27.71 -9.87 4.71
N GLN A 5 26.86 -10.05 3.71
CA GLN A 5 26.14 -8.95 3.09
C GLN A 5 25.32 -8.21 4.16
N ARG A 6 25.25 -6.88 4.07
CA ARG A 6 24.54 -6.03 5.01
C ARG A 6 23.02 -6.07 4.74
N CYS A 7 22.23 -5.91 5.80
CA CYS A 7 20.77 -5.78 5.72
C CYS A 7 20.34 -4.53 6.49
N ASP A 8 19.83 -3.53 5.76
CA ASP A 8 19.33 -2.25 6.27
C ASP A 8 17.79 -2.19 6.34
N ALA A 9 17.12 -3.34 6.45
CA ALA A 9 15.66 -3.45 6.34
C ALA A 9 14.91 -2.45 7.23
N GLU A 10 15.28 -2.34 8.52
CA GLU A 10 14.62 -1.41 9.45
C GLU A 10 14.77 0.05 9.02
N ARG A 11 15.98 0.45 8.65
CA ARG A 11 16.26 1.82 8.20
C ARG A 11 15.55 2.12 6.87
N PHE A 12 15.48 1.13 5.99
CA PHE A 12 14.74 1.19 4.73
C PHE A 12 13.27 1.42 4.98
N LEU A 13 12.61 0.57 5.76
CA LEU A 13 11.20 0.72 6.16
C LEU A 13 10.92 2.07 6.83
N GLY A 14 11.86 2.55 7.65
CA GLY A 14 11.76 3.85 8.31
C GLY A 14 11.70 5.04 7.35
N CYS A 15 12.22 4.95 6.12
CA CYS A 15 12.08 6.01 5.12
C CYS A 15 10.62 6.13 4.63
N PHE A 16 10.00 5.00 4.28
CA PHE A 16 8.63 4.94 3.78
C PHE A 16 7.63 5.30 4.88
N THR A 17 7.84 4.81 6.11
CA THR A 17 6.99 5.11 7.27
C THR A 17 6.95 6.62 7.51
N ARG A 18 8.12 7.27 7.60
CA ARG A 18 8.20 8.73 7.78
C ARG A 18 7.53 9.48 6.64
N ALA A 19 7.66 9.02 5.40
CA ALA A 19 7.01 9.68 4.29
C ALA A 19 5.48 9.61 4.38
N LEU A 20 4.91 8.43 4.67
CA LEU A 20 3.46 8.28 4.84
C LEU A 20 2.90 9.06 6.04
N GLU A 21 3.66 9.22 7.12
CA GLU A 21 3.27 10.06 8.27
C GLU A 21 3.24 11.56 7.94
N ASN A 22 3.87 11.98 6.84
CA ASN A 22 3.99 13.38 6.45
C ASN A 22 3.21 13.74 5.17
N ILE A 23 2.52 12.78 4.55
CA ILE A 23 1.53 13.09 3.52
C ILE A 23 0.16 13.34 4.14
N VAL A 24 -0.64 14.16 3.49
CA VAL A 24 -2.02 14.46 3.92
C VAL A 24 -3.08 13.88 2.97
N PHE A 25 -2.69 13.41 1.78
CA PHE A 25 -3.56 12.62 0.93
C PHE A 25 -4.00 11.31 1.63
N PRO A 26 -5.30 10.91 1.53
CA PRO A 26 -6.37 11.53 0.76
C PRO A 26 -7.24 12.55 1.52
N GLU A 27 -6.86 12.94 2.74
CA GLU A 27 -7.69 13.78 3.62
C GLU A 27 -7.88 15.20 3.07
N THR A 28 -6.81 15.77 2.52
CA THR A 28 -6.82 17.10 1.89
C THR A 28 -6.26 17.04 0.48
N TYR A 29 -6.86 17.82 -0.41
CA TYR A 29 -6.59 17.75 -1.84
C TYR A 29 -6.47 19.12 -2.50
N ASP A 30 -6.11 20.16 -1.74
CA ASP A 30 -5.71 21.43 -2.35
C ASP A 30 -4.33 21.28 -3.01
N GLU A 31 -4.09 22.05 -4.08
CA GLU A 31 -2.87 21.98 -4.88
C GLU A 31 -1.58 22.12 -4.05
N LYS A 32 -1.61 22.97 -3.02
CA LYS A 32 -0.42 23.23 -2.19
C LYS A 32 -0.09 22.03 -1.32
N SER A 33 -1.11 21.37 -0.78
CA SER A 33 -0.96 20.13 0.00
C SER A 33 -0.48 18.98 -0.90
N LEU A 34 -1.08 18.78 -2.07
CA LEU A 34 -0.66 17.72 -3.01
C LEU A 34 0.78 17.93 -3.50
N ALA A 35 1.18 19.18 -3.77
CA ALA A 35 2.56 19.50 -4.13
C ALA A 35 3.55 19.25 -2.99
N ARG A 36 3.12 19.39 -1.73
CA ARG A 36 3.93 19.01 -0.56
C ARG A 36 4.06 17.49 -0.46
N ASP A 37 2.97 16.76 -0.64
CA ASP A 37 2.96 15.29 -0.59
C ASP A 37 3.89 14.70 -1.65
N CYS A 38 3.86 15.24 -2.87
CA CYS A 38 4.80 14.86 -3.93
C CYS A 38 6.27 15.03 -3.50
N LYS A 39 6.64 16.18 -2.92
CA LYS A 39 8.01 16.42 -2.42
C LYS A 39 8.42 15.47 -1.29
N VAL A 40 7.48 15.12 -0.40
CA VAL A 40 7.71 14.14 0.66
C VAL A 40 8.01 12.77 0.05
N LEU A 41 7.23 12.34 -0.94
CA LEU A 41 7.43 11.07 -1.65
C LEU A 41 8.75 11.04 -2.44
N GLU A 42 9.14 12.13 -3.09
CA GLU A 42 10.44 12.26 -3.77
C GLU A 42 11.63 12.09 -2.80
N SER A 43 11.49 12.51 -1.55
CA SER A 43 12.57 12.43 -0.56
C SER A 43 12.98 11.00 -0.19
N VAL A 44 12.09 10.02 -0.41
CA VAL A 44 12.34 8.60 -0.08
C VAL A 44 13.45 8.01 -0.92
N ASP A 45 13.60 8.43 -2.18
CA ASP A 45 14.70 7.98 -3.04
C ASP A 45 16.06 8.36 -2.43
N SER A 46 16.18 9.60 -1.94
CA SER A 46 17.39 10.07 -1.28
C SER A 46 17.62 9.34 0.05
N CYS A 47 16.55 9.13 0.82
CA CYS A 47 16.61 8.41 2.10
C CYS A 47 17.12 6.97 1.91
N THR A 48 16.69 6.28 0.86
CA THR A 48 17.01 4.86 0.60
C THR A 48 18.27 4.63 -0.24
N LYS A 49 18.85 5.69 -0.82
CA LYS A 49 19.94 5.64 -1.81
C LYS A 49 21.14 4.74 -1.45
N TYR A 50 21.52 4.68 -0.18
CA TYR A 50 22.74 3.98 0.28
C TYR A 50 22.44 2.76 1.16
N MET A 51 21.22 2.24 1.09
CA MET A 51 20.79 1.10 1.90
C MET A 51 20.98 -0.21 1.16
N GLU A 52 21.49 -1.21 1.86
CA GLU A 52 21.72 -2.55 1.33
C GLU A 52 20.67 -3.53 1.88
N ILE A 53 19.95 -4.20 0.99
CA ILE A 53 19.00 -5.26 1.36
C ILE A 53 19.49 -6.66 0.96
N GLY A 54 20.69 -6.76 0.36
CA GLY A 54 21.25 -8.02 -0.14
C GLY A 54 21.48 -9.07 0.95
N GLY A 55 21.81 -8.65 2.17
CA GLY A 55 21.96 -9.55 3.31
C GLY A 55 20.68 -9.93 4.03
N CYS A 56 19.52 -9.39 3.63
CA CYS A 56 18.25 -9.70 4.26
C CYS A 56 17.75 -11.10 3.88
N SER A 57 16.81 -11.66 4.65
CA SER A 57 16.11 -12.90 4.26
C SER A 57 15.38 -12.70 2.92
N ASP A 58 15.21 -13.76 2.13
CA ASP A 58 14.53 -13.68 0.84
C ASP A 58 13.11 -13.12 0.96
N GLU A 59 12.43 -13.47 2.05
CA GLU A 59 11.13 -12.91 2.40
C GLU A 59 11.20 -11.39 2.63
N SER A 60 12.17 -10.92 3.42
CA SER A 60 12.32 -9.49 3.68
C SER A 60 12.65 -8.75 2.39
N LYS A 61 13.54 -9.31 1.55
CA LYS A 61 13.87 -8.72 0.24
C LYS A 61 12.64 -8.56 -0.64
N GLN A 62 11.84 -9.62 -0.76
CA GLN A 62 10.63 -9.59 -1.58
C GLN A 62 9.66 -8.50 -1.09
N ARG A 63 9.42 -8.42 0.22
CA ARG A 63 8.56 -7.38 0.81
C ARG A 63 9.10 -5.97 0.57
N LEU A 64 10.39 -5.75 0.78
CA LEU A 64 11.01 -4.44 0.56
C LEU A 64 10.99 -4.03 -0.93
N GLN A 65 11.06 -5.01 -1.84
CA GLN A 65 10.89 -4.78 -3.28
C GLN A 65 9.46 -4.37 -3.63
N TYR A 66 8.46 -5.04 -3.08
CA TYR A 66 7.05 -4.66 -3.25
C TYR A 66 6.78 -3.25 -2.73
N LEU A 67 7.21 -2.96 -1.50
CA LEU A 67 7.07 -1.64 -0.91
C LEU A 67 7.73 -0.56 -1.78
N LYS A 68 8.93 -0.82 -2.30
CA LYS A 68 9.63 0.10 -3.20
C LYS A 68 8.84 0.33 -4.49
N SER A 69 8.31 -0.73 -5.10
CA SER A 69 7.53 -0.65 -6.34
C SER A 69 6.25 0.16 -6.16
N ASP A 70 5.50 -0.12 -5.10
CA ASP A 70 4.26 0.58 -4.78
C ASP A 70 4.51 2.05 -4.49
N PHE A 71 5.59 2.37 -3.78
CA PHE A 71 5.93 3.75 -3.49
C PHE A 71 6.31 4.54 -4.74
N VAL A 72 6.97 3.90 -5.71
CA VAL A 72 7.23 4.50 -7.03
C VAL A 72 5.93 4.79 -7.76
N SER A 73 4.97 3.83 -7.72
CA SER A 73 3.64 4.01 -8.31
C SER A 73 2.86 5.12 -7.61
N LEU A 74 2.78 5.09 -6.29
CA LEU A 74 2.15 6.12 -5.45
C LEU A 74 2.71 7.50 -5.76
N ARG A 75 4.04 7.65 -5.77
CA ARG A 75 4.70 8.90 -6.17
C ARG A 75 4.28 9.34 -7.57
N SER A 76 4.26 8.45 -8.54
CA SER A 76 3.90 8.80 -9.91
C SER A 76 2.47 9.38 -10.00
N HIS A 77 1.53 8.81 -9.24
CA HIS A 77 0.16 9.30 -9.20
C HIS A 77 0.02 10.59 -8.36
N ILE A 78 0.71 10.68 -7.21
CA ILE A 78 0.67 11.87 -6.35
C ILE A 78 1.34 13.09 -7.00
N CYS A 79 2.38 12.85 -7.80
CA CYS A 79 3.06 13.90 -8.55
C CYS A 79 2.46 14.14 -9.95
N ASP A 80 1.37 13.45 -10.31
CA ASP A 80 0.69 13.68 -11.59
C ASP A 80 0.05 15.07 -11.59
N PRO A 81 0.31 15.93 -12.60
CA PRO A 81 -0.29 17.26 -12.67
C PRO A 81 -1.83 17.23 -12.71
N ASN A 82 -2.44 16.12 -13.13
CA ASN A 82 -3.89 15.93 -13.17
C ASN A 82 -4.47 15.42 -11.85
N LEU A 83 -3.65 15.11 -10.84
CA LEU A 83 -4.13 14.57 -9.56
C LEU A 83 -5.13 15.51 -8.89
N HIS A 84 -4.87 16.82 -8.91
CA HIS A 84 -5.76 17.81 -8.32
C HIS A 84 -7.16 17.72 -8.93
N THR A 85 -7.25 17.85 -10.25
CA THR A 85 -8.51 17.70 -11.00
C THR A 85 -9.16 16.34 -10.75
N SER A 86 -8.39 15.25 -10.82
CA SER A 86 -8.87 13.90 -10.56
C SER A 86 -9.42 13.74 -9.13
N THR A 87 -8.88 14.45 -8.15
CA THR A 87 -9.35 14.39 -6.77
C THR A 87 -10.62 15.21 -6.57
N LEU A 88 -10.77 16.32 -7.29
CA LEU A 88 -12.04 17.07 -7.32
C LEU A 88 -13.18 16.24 -7.91
N GLU A 89 -12.93 15.57 -9.04
CA GLU A 89 -13.88 14.64 -9.66
C GLU A 89 -14.21 13.47 -8.72
N TRP A 90 -13.18 12.88 -8.11
CA TRP A 90 -13.36 11.81 -7.14
C TRP A 90 -14.25 12.23 -5.97
N ASN A 91 -14.05 13.43 -5.42
CA ASN A 91 -14.86 13.95 -4.32
C ASN A 91 -16.33 14.19 -4.69
N GLN A 92 -16.62 14.48 -5.96
CA GLN A 92 -17.98 14.69 -6.44
C GLN A 92 -18.72 13.37 -6.67
N CYS A 93 -18.03 12.31 -7.10
CA CYS A 93 -18.65 11.02 -7.36
C CYS A 93 -18.69 10.08 -6.15
N LEU A 94 -17.81 10.29 -5.15
CA LEU A 94 -17.73 9.48 -3.94
C LEU A 94 -19.01 9.61 -3.11
N ASP A 95 -19.64 8.49 -2.80
CA ASP A 95 -20.75 8.43 -1.85
C ASP A 95 -20.23 8.50 -0.41
N LYS A 96 -20.04 9.73 0.08
CA LYS A 96 -19.49 9.99 1.42
C LYS A 96 -20.33 9.36 2.54
N SER A 97 -21.66 9.39 2.40
CA SER A 97 -22.58 8.79 3.38
C SER A 97 -22.45 7.27 3.41
N ALA A 98 -22.32 6.62 2.25
CA ALA A 98 -22.07 5.18 2.18
C ALA A 98 -20.69 4.82 2.76
N LEU A 99 -19.65 5.60 2.44
CA LEU A 99 -18.31 5.39 2.99
C LEU A 99 -18.30 5.49 4.51
N GLU A 100 -18.90 6.54 5.07
CA GLU A 100 -18.97 6.76 6.51
C GLU A 100 -19.76 5.66 7.21
N SER A 101 -20.94 5.31 6.68
CA SER A 101 -21.79 4.26 7.24
C SER A 101 -21.10 2.90 7.22
N CYS A 102 -20.43 2.56 6.13
CA CYS A 102 -19.67 1.32 6.00
C CYS A 102 -18.47 1.30 6.96
N SER A 103 -17.69 2.38 7.02
CA SER A 103 -16.48 2.46 7.84
C SER A 103 -16.76 2.30 9.34
N LYS A 104 -17.92 2.79 9.83
CA LYS A 104 -18.38 2.59 11.23
C LYS A 104 -18.61 1.12 11.59
N LEU A 105 -18.89 0.27 10.60
CA LEU A 105 -19.13 -1.16 10.78
C LEU A 105 -17.85 -1.99 10.64
N VAL A 106 -16.76 -1.39 10.15
CA VAL A 106 -15.47 -2.08 9.99
C VAL A 106 -14.73 -2.07 11.33
N PRO A 107 -14.35 -3.23 11.87
CA PRO A 107 -13.53 -3.28 13.07
C PRO A 107 -12.17 -2.60 12.86
N GLN A 108 -11.73 -1.81 13.85
CA GLN A 108 -10.41 -1.20 13.85
C GLN A 108 -9.33 -2.23 14.22
N TYR A 109 -8.91 -3.04 13.25
CA TYR A 109 -7.73 -3.90 13.38
C TYR A 109 -6.54 -3.32 12.59
N LEU A 110 -5.33 -3.77 12.93
CA LEU A 110 -4.05 -3.35 12.33
C LEU A 110 -4.08 -3.35 10.79
N CYS A 111 -4.74 -4.36 10.19
CA CYS A 111 -4.89 -4.56 8.74
C CYS A 111 -6.34 -4.31 8.32
N SER A 112 -6.73 -3.05 8.14
CA SER A 112 -8.12 -2.64 7.95
C SER A 112 -8.66 -2.89 6.53
N HIS A 113 -8.51 -4.10 5.97
CA HIS A 113 -8.96 -4.47 4.61
C HIS A 113 -10.43 -4.10 4.33
N GLY A 114 -11.29 -4.20 5.34
CA GLY A 114 -12.69 -3.79 5.25
C GLY A 114 -12.89 -2.32 4.87
N LEU A 115 -11.98 -1.42 5.30
CA LEU A 115 -12.04 0.01 4.92
C LEU A 115 -11.82 0.20 3.42
N TYR A 116 -10.93 -0.59 2.81
CA TYR A 116 -10.73 -0.55 1.37
C TYR A 116 -11.97 -1.03 0.59
N ASN A 117 -12.65 -2.07 1.08
CA ASN A 117 -13.91 -2.52 0.49
C ASN A 117 -15.02 -1.48 0.64
N CYS A 118 -15.10 -0.80 1.79
CA CYS A 118 -16.00 0.36 1.96
C CYS A 118 -15.70 1.46 0.94
N PHE A 119 -14.42 1.76 0.72
CA PHE A 119 -13.99 2.71 -0.30
C PHE A 119 -14.41 2.27 -1.72
N LEU A 120 -14.18 1.02 -2.11
CA LEU A 120 -14.59 0.51 -3.42
C LEU A 120 -16.11 0.61 -3.63
N ASN A 121 -16.89 0.26 -2.63
CA ASN A 121 -18.35 0.35 -2.69
C ASN A 121 -18.84 1.80 -2.82
N ALA A 122 -18.21 2.71 -2.08
CA ALA A 122 -18.54 4.14 -2.12
C ALA A 122 -18.11 4.82 -3.43
N THR A 123 -17.21 4.23 -4.20
CA THR A 123 -16.69 4.75 -5.47
C THR A 123 -17.28 4.07 -6.70
N THR A 124 -18.37 3.31 -6.56
CA THR A 124 -19.04 2.64 -7.69
C THR A 124 -19.51 3.59 -8.80
N LYS A 125 -19.72 4.87 -8.49
CA LYS A 125 -20.09 5.94 -9.44
C LYS A 125 -18.88 6.67 -10.05
N CYS A 126 -17.66 6.32 -9.64
CA CYS A 126 -16.43 7.00 -10.02
C CYS A 126 -15.67 6.26 -11.12
N THR A 127 -14.89 7.00 -11.91
CA THR A 127 -13.97 6.43 -12.91
C THR A 127 -12.79 5.76 -12.22
N ARG A 128 -12.74 4.42 -12.27
CA ARG A 128 -11.70 3.63 -11.63
C ARG A 128 -10.30 3.94 -12.16
N ASP A 129 -10.17 4.29 -13.43
CA ASP A 129 -8.87 4.58 -14.04
C ASP A 129 -8.25 5.94 -13.68
N SER A 130 -8.94 6.74 -12.86
CA SER A 130 -8.48 8.07 -12.45
C SER A 130 -7.21 8.02 -11.59
N PRO A 131 -6.28 8.98 -11.74
CA PRO A 131 -5.07 9.09 -10.92
C PRO A 131 -5.35 9.07 -9.41
N ALA A 132 -6.42 9.70 -8.95
CA ALA A 132 -6.75 9.77 -7.52
C ALA A 132 -7.14 8.40 -6.93
N ILE A 133 -7.93 7.59 -7.64
CA ILE A 133 -8.29 6.24 -7.16
C ILE A 133 -7.07 5.32 -7.17
N LYS A 134 -6.20 5.44 -8.18
CA LYS A 134 -4.94 4.70 -8.24
C LYS A 134 -3.98 5.11 -7.11
N ALA A 135 -3.84 6.41 -6.85
CA ALA A 135 -3.07 6.93 -5.72
C ALA A 135 -3.61 6.40 -4.37
N PHE A 136 -4.94 6.35 -4.21
CA PHE A 136 -5.56 5.77 -3.01
C PHE A 136 -5.23 4.28 -2.85
N HIS A 137 -5.33 3.50 -3.93
CA HIS A 137 -4.99 2.08 -3.91
C HIS A 137 -3.53 1.83 -3.53
N ASP A 138 -2.60 2.54 -4.17
CA ASP A 138 -1.16 2.41 -3.91
C ASP A 138 -0.81 2.86 -2.49
N SER A 139 -1.42 3.94 -2.01
CA SER A 139 -1.25 4.42 -0.63
C SER A 139 -1.74 3.36 0.37
N PHE A 140 -2.92 2.78 0.13
CA PHE A 140 -3.48 1.75 1.00
C PHE A 140 -2.60 0.49 1.04
N ASN A 141 -2.15 0.00 -0.11
CA ASN A 141 -1.24 -1.15 -0.17
C ASN A 141 0.13 -0.85 0.46
N THR A 142 0.64 0.38 0.33
CA THR A 142 1.87 0.79 1.03
C THR A 142 1.69 0.73 2.55
N HIS A 143 0.57 1.21 3.09
CA HIS A 143 0.26 1.08 4.52
C HIS A 143 0.17 -0.38 4.98
N LEU A 144 -0.44 -1.25 4.17
CA LEU A 144 -0.52 -2.69 4.45
C LEU A 144 0.87 -3.32 4.45
N ASP A 145 1.70 -3.02 3.45
CA ASP A 145 3.07 -3.52 3.34
C ASP A 145 3.92 -3.09 4.53
N LEU A 146 3.79 -1.85 5.04
CA LEU A 146 4.51 -1.40 6.23
C LEU A 146 4.06 -2.11 7.51
N LYS A 147 2.77 -2.42 7.63
CA LYS A 147 2.19 -3.14 8.77
C LYS A 147 2.30 -4.66 8.68
N ASN A 148 2.95 -5.18 7.63
CA ASN A 148 3.09 -6.61 7.38
C ASN A 148 1.73 -7.33 7.18
N CYS A 149 0.80 -6.65 6.52
CA CYS A 149 -0.52 -7.15 6.20
C CYS A 149 -0.54 -7.78 4.79
N SER A 150 -1.51 -8.67 4.54
CA SER A 150 -1.82 -9.11 3.17
C SER A 150 -2.24 -7.92 2.32
N ARG A 151 -1.94 -7.96 1.01
CA ARG A 151 -2.30 -6.88 0.08
C ARG A 151 -3.75 -7.01 -0.36
N VAL A 152 -4.30 -5.94 -0.92
CA VAL A 152 -5.57 -5.97 -1.65
C VAL A 152 -5.32 -5.91 -3.14
N ASP A 153 -6.06 -6.69 -3.92
CA ASP A 153 -6.13 -6.51 -5.36
C ASP A 153 -7.03 -5.31 -5.71
N TRP A 154 -7.03 -4.96 -6.98
CA TRP A 154 -7.85 -3.87 -7.49
C TRP A 154 -9.34 -4.09 -7.22
N ASN A 155 -9.82 -5.33 -7.21
CA ASN A 155 -11.24 -5.69 -7.04
C ASN A 155 -11.67 -5.91 -5.58
N GLY A 156 -10.78 -5.70 -4.60
CA GLY A 156 -11.07 -5.90 -3.17
C GLY A 156 -10.82 -7.33 -2.69
N GLY A 157 -10.28 -8.21 -3.53
CA GLY A 157 -9.75 -9.50 -3.14
C GLY A 157 -8.48 -9.35 -2.32
N ILE A 158 -8.24 -10.27 -1.39
CA ILE A 158 -7.00 -10.29 -0.61
C ILE A 158 -5.95 -11.07 -1.41
N ILE A 159 -4.87 -10.38 -1.79
CA ILE A 159 -3.67 -11.02 -2.31
C ILE A 159 -2.87 -11.49 -1.10
N THR A 160 -2.96 -12.80 -0.84
CA THR A 160 -2.18 -13.44 0.21
C THR A 160 -0.69 -13.32 -0.10
N SER A 161 0.09 -12.95 0.91
CA SER A 161 1.54 -12.99 0.75
C SER A 161 2.00 -14.45 0.52
N PRO A 162 3.14 -14.68 -0.14
CA PRO A 162 3.66 -16.03 -0.40
C PRO A 162 3.76 -16.92 0.85
N LYS A 163 3.92 -16.31 2.04
CA LYS A 163 3.93 -17.01 3.33
C LYS A 163 2.63 -17.75 3.63
N ILE A 164 1.47 -17.14 3.37
CA ILE A 164 0.17 -17.77 3.62
C ILE A 164 -0.08 -18.88 2.60
N LEU A 165 0.39 -18.69 1.37
CA LEU A 165 0.31 -19.72 0.33
C LEU A 165 1.15 -20.95 0.69
N LEU A 166 2.37 -20.75 1.21
CA LEU A 166 3.26 -21.83 1.64
C LEU A 166 2.75 -22.55 2.90
N THR A 167 2.21 -21.84 3.89
CA THR A 167 1.61 -22.47 5.07
C THR A 167 0.30 -23.18 4.75
N LEU A 168 -0.57 -22.62 3.90
CA LEU A 168 -1.77 -23.31 3.41
C LEU A 168 -1.43 -24.55 2.60
N ALA A 169 -0.42 -24.49 1.71
CA ALA A 169 0.04 -25.65 0.95
C ALA A 169 0.58 -26.75 1.88
N ALA A 170 1.40 -26.39 2.88
CA ALA A 170 1.90 -27.33 3.89
C ALA A 170 0.75 -27.95 4.73
N LEU A 171 -0.24 -27.16 5.13
CA LEU A 171 -1.43 -27.62 5.84
C LEU A 171 -2.29 -28.56 4.97
N CYS A 172 -2.50 -28.23 3.70
CA CYS A 172 -3.21 -29.10 2.76
C CYS A 172 -2.49 -30.44 2.56
N ILE A 173 -1.17 -30.44 2.42
CA ILE A 173 -0.38 -31.68 2.30
C ILE A 173 -0.47 -32.53 3.57
N SER A 174 -0.53 -31.92 4.75
CA SER A 174 -0.70 -32.63 6.03
C SER A 174 -2.11 -33.19 6.27
N LEU A 175 -3.12 -32.70 5.54
CA LEU A 175 -4.53 -33.09 5.67
C LEU A 175 -4.97 -34.14 4.64
N PHE A 176 -4.15 -34.43 3.63
CA PHE A 176 -4.33 -35.62 2.78
C PHE A 176 -3.55 -36.77 3.42
N PRO A 177 -4.22 -37.72 4.13
CA PRO A 177 -3.55 -38.98 4.42
C PRO A 177 -3.20 -39.61 3.08
N LEU A 178 -1.92 -39.87 2.85
CA LEU A 178 -1.46 -40.79 1.82
C LEU A 178 -2.19 -42.12 2.07
N ARG A 179 -3.30 -42.34 1.34
CA ARG A 179 -3.89 -43.67 1.21
C ARG A 179 -2.82 -44.53 0.56
N LYS A 180 -2.25 -45.43 1.36
CA LYS A 180 -1.45 -46.56 0.88
C LYS A 180 -2.33 -47.49 0.06
#